data_AF-A0AAE0TZG6-F1
#
_entry.id   AF-A0AAE0TZG6-F1
#
_cell.length_a   1.000
_cell.length_b   1.000
_cell.length_c   1.000
_cell.angle_alpha   90.00
_cell.angle_beta   90.00
_cell.angle_gamma   90.00
#
_symmetry.space_group_name_H-M   'P 1'
#
loop_
_entity.id
_entity.type
_entity.pdbx_description
1 polymer ?
#
loop_
_entity_poly.entity_id
_entity_poly.type
_entity_poly.pdbx_seq_one_letter_code
_entity_poly.pdbx_strand_id
1 'polypeptide(L)'
;MTRRSFFSSASNASSETMISDRLDEKTLPFRSKDGTPSTAKPPAASIGPSPAVEVHPLESLDGMIVKIQPPQHPLDPQLEHVPCDIVLVIDISKSMATEVSVPAQPGETEERTGLSVLDLTKHAARTILETLNKNDRLGIVTFSYTARCMQNLIPMTKRNKKSTSKKLDSIKPDGMTNLWGGIQEGLRVFNEAAASSNGSVPALIVLTDGEPNHM
;
A
#
# COMPACT_ATOMS: atom_id res chain seq x y z
N MET A 1 -13.02 -73.56 -14.31
CA MET A 1 -13.24 -72.14 -13.99
C MET A 1 -11.98 -71.39 -14.46
N THR A 2 -11.78 -71.08 -15.74
CA THR A 2 -12.48 -70.05 -16.57
C THR A 2 -12.34 -68.70 -15.87
N ARG A 3 -11.58 -67.67 -16.29
CA ARG A 3 -11.09 -67.16 -17.60
C ARG A 3 -9.88 -66.22 -17.31
N ARG A 4 -8.69 -66.37 -17.91
CA ARG A 4 -8.08 -65.52 -19.00
C ARG A 4 -8.80 -64.18 -19.22
N SER A 5 -8.12 -63.02 -19.23
CA SER A 5 -7.29 -62.44 -20.32
C SER A 5 -6.98 -60.96 -19.99
N PHE A 6 -6.05 -60.17 -20.55
CA PHE A 6 -5.02 -60.24 -21.61
C PHE A 6 -4.07 -59.02 -21.38
N PHE A 7 -2.78 -59.19 -21.74
CA PHE A 7 -1.77 -58.25 -22.32
C PHE A 7 -2.07 -56.72 -22.36
N SER A 8 -1.11 -55.79 -22.26
CA SER A 8 0.17 -55.75 -22.97
C SER A 8 1.10 -54.66 -22.39
N SER A 9 2.40 -54.95 -22.44
CA SER A 9 3.51 -53.98 -22.43
C SER A 9 3.39 -52.95 -23.54
N ALA A 10 3.87 -51.72 -23.32
CA ALA A 10 5.01 -51.16 -24.06
C ALA A 10 5.32 -49.72 -23.61
N SER A 11 6.60 -49.51 -23.42
CA SER A 11 7.35 -48.25 -23.51
C SER A 11 6.84 -47.26 -24.55
N ASN A 12 6.89 -45.96 -24.23
CA ASN A 12 7.58 -45.04 -25.14
C ASN A 12 8.06 -43.76 -24.44
N ALA A 13 9.31 -43.44 -24.73
CA ALA A 13 9.94 -42.16 -24.49
C ALA A 13 9.39 -41.08 -25.44
N SER A 14 9.76 -39.84 -25.14
CA SER A 14 9.71 -38.62 -25.98
C SER A 14 8.49 -37.73 -25.75
N SER A 15 8.67 -36.64 -25.01
CA SER A 15 8.89 -35.28 -25.56
C SER A 15 8.58 -34.22 -24.49
N GLU A 16 9.65 -33.66 -23.90
CA GLU A 16 9.57 -32.37 -23.25
C GLU A 16 9.26 -31.33 -24.34
N THR A 17 8.07 -30.75 -24.30
CA THR A 17 7.77 -29.55 -25.10
C THR A 17 7.58 -28.40 -24.12
N MET A 18 8.57 -27.53 -24.10
CA MET A 18 8.53 -26.19 -23.52
C MET A 18 7.26 -25.47 -23.99
N ILE A 19 6.35 -25.15 -23.08
CA ILE A 19 5.28 -24.20 -23.34
C ILE A 19 5.91 -22.81 -23.22
N SER A 20 6.55 -22.37 -24.31
CA SER A 20 6.87 -20.97 -24.53
C SER A 20 5.67 -20.30 -25.20
N ASP A 21 4.57 -20.14 -24.46
CA ASP A 21 3.48 -19.27 -24.91
C ASP A 21 3.92 -17.83 -24.67
N ARG A 22 4.52 -17.27 -25.72
CA ARG A 22 4.63 -15.82 -25.92
C ARG A 22 3.22 -15.25 -25.89
N LEU A 23 2.87 -14.59 -24.79
CA LEU A 23 1.83 -13.58 -24.83
C LEU A 23 2.36 -12.42 -25.67
N ASP A 24 1.90 -12.33 -26.92
CA ASP A 24 2.17 -11.21 -27.80
C ASP A 24 1.64 -9.92 -27.15
N GLU A 25 2.54 -9.04 -26.70
CA GLU A 25 2.28 -7.71 -26.09
C GLU A 25 1.47 -6.74 -26.98
N LYS A 26 0.96 -7.16 -28.13
CA LYS A 26 0.34 -6.29 -29.15
C LYS A 26 -1.18 -6.19 -29.14
N THR A 27 -1.86 -6.77 -28.14
CA THR A 27 -3.34 -6.75 -28.05
C THR A 27 -3.89 -6.04 -26.82
N LEU A 28 -3.09 -5.18 -26.18
CA LEU A 28 -3.65 -4.12 -25.34
C LEU A 28 -3.85 -2.87 -26.21
N PRO A 29 -5.00 -2.19 -26.13
CA PRO A 29 -5.30 -1.04 -26.95
C PRO A 29 -4.52 0.18 -26.42
N PHE A 30 -3.20 0.19 -26.64
CA PHE A 30 -2.41 1.39 -26.46
C PHE A 30 -2.61 2.31 -27.66
N ARG A 31 -2.81 3.59 -27.38
CA ARG A 31 -2.95 4.66 -28.38
C ARG A 31 -1.75 4.62 -29.33
N SER A 32 -1.99 4.28 -30.59
CA SER A 32 -0.99 4.36 -31.66
C SER A 32 -0.56 5.81 -31.86
N LYS A 33 0.75 6.04 -32.03
CA LYS A 33 1.34 7.38 -32.20
C LYS A 33 1.06 8.01 -33.58
N ASP A 34 0.46 7.27 -34.51
CA ASP A 34 0.31 7.67 -35.91
C ASP A 34 -1.12 8.07 -36.31
N GLY A 35 -1.99 8.38 -35.34
CA GLY A 35 -3.30 8.96 -35.61
C GLY A 35 -3.21 10.47 -35.81
N THR A 36 -3.74 10.98 -36.92
CA THR A 36 -4.03 12.41 -37.11
C THR A 36 -4.69 13.00 -35.87
N PRO A 37 -4.35 14.22 -35.43
CA PRO A 37 -4.93 14.80 -34.24
C PRO A 37 -6.44 14.95 -34.45
N SER A 38 -7.22 14.10 -33.79
CA SER A 38 -8.65 14.28 -33.69
C SER A 38 -8.91 15.61 -33.00
N THR A 39 -9.42 16.58 -33.76
CA THR A 39 -9.87 17.88 -33.29
C THR A 39 -11.19 17.80 -32.52
N ALA A 40 -11.70 16.60 -32.24
CA ALA A 40 -12.82 16.40 -31.35
C ALA A 40 -12.36 16.72 -29.91
N LYS A 41 -12.69 17.94 -29.47
CA LYS A 41 -12.77 18.30 -28.05
C LYS A 41 -13.45 17.13 -27.33
N PRO A 42 -12.83 16.51 -26.29
CA PRO A 42 -13.50 15.47 -25.54
C PRO A 42 -14.87 16.00 -25.11
N PRO A 43 -15.97 15.25 -25.30
CA PRO A 43 -17.27 15.68 -24.83
C PRO A 43 -17.10 16.05 -23.37
N ALA A 44 -17.48 17.28 -23.01
CA ALA A 44 -17.44 17.74 -21.64
C ALA A 44 -18.08 16.65 -20.78
N ALA A 45 -17.30 16.08 -19.85
CA ALA A 45 -17.77 15.04 -18.96
C ALA A 45 -19.13 15.48 -18.42
N SER A 46 -20.15 14.63 -18.55
CA SER A 46 -21.48 14.95 -18.03
C SER A 46 -21.34 15.23 -16.54
N ILE A 47 -21.54 16.49 -16.16
CA ILE A 47 -21.50 16.97 -14.77
C ILE A 47 -22.78 16.47 -14.12
N GLY A 48 -22.79 15.20 -13.74
CA GLY A 48 -23.91 14.55 -13.06
C GLY A 48 -23.48 14.11 -11.66
N PRO A 49 -24.37 14.16 -10.66
CA PRO A 49 -24.08 13.65 -9.31
C PRO A 49 -23.92 12.11 -9.28
N SER A 50 -24.34 11.41 -10.33
CA SER A 50 -24.35 9.95 -10.40
C SER A 50 -23.28 9.41 -11.36
N PRO A 51 -22.72 8.21 -11.09
CA PRO A 51 -21.81 7.57 -12.03
C PRO A 51 -22.54 7.32 -13.36
N ALA A 52 -21.88 7.66 -14.47
CA ALA A 52 -22.38 7.33 -15.80
C ALA A 52 -21.76 6.02 -16.28
N VAL A 53 -22.57 5.12 -16.84
CA VAL A 53 -22.13 3.83 -17.36
C VAL A 53 -22.51 3.74 -18.82
N GLU A 54 -21.52 3.49 -19.68
CA GLU A 54 -21.71 3.22 -21.10
C GLU A 54 -21.21 1.80 -21.40
N VAL A 55 -21.97 1.05 -22.18
CA VAL A 55 -21.60 -0.30 -22.62
C VAL A 55 -21.50 -0.29 -24.14
N HIS A 56 -20.33 -0.68 -24.66
CA HIS A 56 -20.02 -0.70 -26.08
C HIS A 56 -19.74 -2.16 -26.49
N PRO A 57 -20.37 -2.68 -27.56
CA PRO A 57 -20.04 -4.01 -28.06
C PRO A 57 -18.61 -4.02 -28.62
N LEU A 58 -17.88 -5.11 -28.42
CA LEU A 58 -16.54 -5.28 -28.99
C LEU A 58 -16.62 -6.24 -30.17
N GLU A 59 -17.05 -5.79 -31.35
CA GLU A 59 -17.43 -6.67 -32.48
C GLU A 59 -16.37 -7.70 -32.94
N SER A 60 -15.08 -7.48 -32.65
CA SER A 60 -14.00 -8.41 -32.99
C SER A 60 -13.86 -9.60 -32.03
N LEU A 61 -14.51 -9.58 -30.87
CA LEU A 61 -14.52 -10.63 -29.86
C LEU A 61 -15.96 -10.78 -29.33
N ASP A 62 -16.41 -11.96 -28.92
CA ASP A 62 -17.72 -12.08 -28.24
C ASP A 62 -17.64 -11.43 -26.84
N GLY A 63 -17.70 -10.10 -26.78
CA GLY A 63 -17.37 -9.31 -25.60
C GLY A 63 -17.87 -7.87 -25.66
N MET A 64 -17.73 -7.17 -24.53
CA MET A 64 -18.21 -5.80 -24.34
C MET A 64 -17.18 -4.95 -23.59
N ILE A 65 -17.09 -3.68 -23.96
CA ILE A 65 -16.33 -2.65 -23.25
C ILE A 65 -17.29 -1.88 -22.36
N VAL A 66 -17.02 -1.87 -21.06
CA VAL A 66 -17.76 -1.06 -20.09
C VAL A 66 -16.93 0.17 -19.74
N LYS A 67 -17.48 1.37 -20.00
CA LYS A 67 -16.89 2.64 -19.59
C LYS A 67 -17.69 3.19 -18.41
N ILE A 68 -17.01 3.36 -17.28
CA ILE A 68 -17.58 3.93 -16.06
C ILE A 68 -16.97 5.30 -15.84
N GLN A 69 -17.80 6.33 -15.78
CA GLN A 69 -17.40 7.69 -15.42
C GLN A 69 -17.84 7.94 -13.96
N PRO A 70 -16.91 7.99 -12.99
CA PRO A 70 -17.25 8.32 -11.61
C PRO A 70 -17.65 9.81 -11.49
N PRO A 71 -18.44 10.18 -10.46
CA PRO A 71 -18.73 11.57 -10.17
C PRO A 71 -17.44 12.34 -9.85
N GLN A 72 -17.34 13.59 -10.30
CA GLN A 72 -16.15 14.44 -10.11
C GLN A 72 -16.02 15.01 -8.70
N HIS A 73 -17.11 15.00 -7.92
CA HIS A 73 -17.16 15.47 -6.55
C HIS A 73 -17.82 14.42 -5.65
N PRO A 74 -17.46 14.37 -4.35
CA PRO A 74 -18.16 13.56 -3.39
C PRO A 74 -19.65 13.89 -3.37
N LEU A 75 -20.49 12.86 -3.27
CA LEU A 75 -21.92 13.02 -3.05
C LEU A 75 -22.23 13.66 -1.69
N ASP A 76 -21.39 13.38 -0.69
CA ASP A 76 -21.46 14.01 0.62
C ASP A 76 -20.50 15.22 0.66
N PRO A 77 -21.02 16.46 0.69
CA PRO A 77 -20.20 17.66 0.75
C PRO A 77 -19.45 17.82 2.08
N GLN A 78 -19.77 17.03 3.11
CA GLN A 78 -19.00 16.99 4.36
C GLN A 78 -17.83 16.01 4.31
N LEU A 79 -17.70 15.24 3.22
CA LEU A 79 -16.57 14.34 3.04
C LEU A 79 -15.33 15.14 2.63
N GLU A 80 -14.48 15.45 3.61
CA GLU A 80 -13.22 16.16 3.39
C GLU A 80 -12.26 15.35 2.50
N HIS A 81 -12.25 14.03 2.66
CA HIS A 81 -11.51 13.09 1.84
C HIS A 81 -12.07 11.67 1.99
N VAL A 82 -11.67 10.76 1.10
CA VAL A 82 -11.98 9.33 1.22
C VAL A 82 -11.35 8.79 2.52
N PRO A 83 -12.10 8.06 3.36
CA PRO A 83 -11.54 7.49 4.58
C PRO A 83 -10.35 6.58 4.29
N CYS A 84 -9.35 6.60 5.16
CA CYS A 84 -8.16 5.77 5.01
C CYS A 84 -7.86 4.92 6.25
N ASP A 85 -7.22 3.77 6.00
CA ASP A 85 -6.66 2.91 7.02
C ASP A 85 -5.15 2.94 6.90
N ILE A 86 -4.48 3.64 7.80
CA ILE A 86 -3.03 3.77 7.80
C ILE A 86 -2.44 2.86 8.87
N VAL A 87 -1.44 2.06 8.51
CA VAL A 87 -0.60 1.35 9.47
C VAL A 87 0.81 1.93 9.38
N LEU A 88 1.25 2.58 10.46
CA LEU A 88 2.62 3.06 10.59
C LEU A 88 3.48 1.91 11.09
N VAL A 89 4.52 1.58 10.32
CA VAL A 89 5.53 0.57 10.66
C VAL A 89 6.81 1.31 11.00
N ILE A 90 7.06 1.48 12.30
CA ILE A 90 8.11 2.35 12.84
C ILE A 90 9.33 1.52 13.20
N ASP A 91 10.45 1.87 12.60
CA ASP A 91 11.76 1.37 12.99
C ASP A 91 12.13 1.93 14.36
N ILE A 92 12.48 1.03 15.27
CA ILE A 92 12.95 1.40 16.60
C ILE A 92 14.33 0.79 16.85
N SER A 93 15.09 0.45 15.81
CA SER A 93 16.46 -0.05 15.92
C SER A 93 17.39 0.97 16.59
N LYS A 94 18.56 0.51 17.04
CA LYS A 94 19.54 1.38 17.72
C LYS A 94 20.06 2.53 16.85
N SER A 95 20.14 2.37 15.53
CA SER A 95 20.58 3.45 14.62
C SER A 95 19.61 4.64 14.65
N MET A 96 18.34 4.41 14.97
CA MET A 96 17.34 5.47 15.17
C MET A 96 17.62 6.36 16.40
N ALA A 97 18.54 5.97 17.29
CA ALA A 97 19.02 6.79 18.40
C ALA A 97 20.09 7.82 17.98
N THR A 98 20.58 7.74 16.74
CA THR A 98 21.60 8.64 16.20
C THR A 98 21.08 10.07 16.16
N GLU A 99 21.95 11.02 16.49
CA GLU A 99 21.65 12.44 16.45
C GLU A 99 21.47 12.91 14.99
N VAL A 100 20.44 13.73 14.76
CA VAL A 100 20.20 14.34 13.46
C VAL A 100 21.09 15.58 13.32
N SER A 101 22.01 15.54 12.36
CA SER A 101 22.79 16.70 11.92
C SER A 101 22.07 17.43 10.79
N VAL A 102 22.11 18.77 10.84
CA VAL A 102 21.69 19.60 9.71
C VAL A 102 22.90 19.73 8.78
N PRO A 103 22.79 19.40 7.48
CA PRO A 103 23.88 19.59 6.54
C PRO A 103 24.30 21.06 6.50
N ALA A 104 25.50 21.36 6.98
CA ALA A 104 26.06 22.70 6.90
C ALA A 104 26.40 23.05 5.44
N GLN A 105 26.19 24.31 5.05
CA GLN A 105 26.74 24.77 3.78
C GLN A 105 28.27 24.84 3.86
N PRO A 106 29.01 24.80 2.72
CA PRO A 106 30.46 24.89 2.75
C PRO A 106 30.94 26.15 3.50
N GLY A 107 31.62 25.96 4.62
CA GLY A 107 32.11 27.03 5.49
C GLY A 107 31.30 27.29 6.76
N GLU A 108 30.16 26.62 6.94
CA GLU A 108 29.38 26.65 8.18
C GLU A 108 29.75 25.48 9.10
N THR A 109 29.57 25.69 10.41
CA THR A 109 29.77 24.63 11.41
C THR A 109 28.51 23.77 11.47
N GLU A 110 28.67 22.44 11.48
CA GLU A 110 27.53 21.53 11.66
C GLU A 110 26.77 21.86 12.95
N GLU A 111 25.49 22.19 12.80
CA GLU A 111 24.61 22.45 13.93
C GLU A 111 24.05 21.13 14.48
N ARG A 112 24.19 20.96 15.79
CA ARG A 112 23.62 19.84 16.54
C ARG A 112 22.28 20.24 17.11
N THR A 113 21.23 19.56 16.69
CA THR A 113 19.85 19.86 17.10
C THR A 113 19.50 19.26 18.45
N GLY A 114 20.28 18.27 18.94
CA GLY A 114 19.94 17.49 20.13
C GLY A 114 18.74 16.54 19.93
N LEU A 115 18.27 16.36 18.69
CA LEU A 115 17.17 15.46 18.34
C LEU A 115 17.73 14.17 17.73
N SER A 116 17.15 13.02 18.10
CA SER A 116 17.47 11.76 17.44
C SER A 116 16.63 11.54 16.18
N VAL A 117 17.06 10.62 15.31
CA VAL A 117 16.24 10.22 14.14
C VAL A 117 14.87 9.73 14.59
N LEU A 118 14.80 8.94 15.67
CA LEU A 118 13.55 8.50 16.28
C LEU A 118 12.66 9.67 16.74
N ASP A 119 13.23 10.77 17.24
CA ASP A 119 12.43 11.95 17.61
C ASP A 119 11.80 12.60 16.38
N LEU A 120 12.54 12.70 15.27
CA LEU A 120 12.02 13.15 13.99
C LEU A 120 10.93 12.20 13.46
N THR A 121 11.14 10.88 13.57
CA THR A 121 10.17 9.86 13.19
C THR A 121 8.88 9.96 14.01
N LYS A 122 8.99 10.13 15.34
CA LYS A 122 7.83 10.36 16.22
C LYS A 122 7.12 11.64 15.83
N HIS A 123 7.84 12.70 15.50
CA HIS A 123 7.25 13.94 15.02
C HIS A 123 6.46 13.73 13.72
N ALA A 124 7.06 13.07 12.72
CA ALA A 124 6.37 12.73 11.47
C ALA A 124 5.10 11.88 11.70
N ALA A 125 5.19 10.88 12.57
CA ALA A 125 4.05 10.06 12.96
C ALA A 125 2.94 10.89 13.65
N ARG A 126 3.29 11.87 14.48
CA ARG A 126 2.34 12.81 15.08
C ARG A 126 1.72 13.74 14.03
N THR A 127 2.47 14.17 13.03
CA THR A 127 1.93 14.98 11.92
C THR A 127 0.86 14.19 11.18
N ILE A 128 1.12 12.92 10.84
CA ILE A 128 0.11 12.03 10.23
C ILE A 128 -1.09 11.88 11.17
N LEU A 129 -0.86 11.62 12.47
CA LEU A 129 -1.94 11.52 13.45
C LEU A 129 -2.84 12.76 13.47
N GLU A 130 -2.27 13.95 13.36
CA GLU A 130 -3.03 15.20 13.40
C GLU A 130 -3.80 15.47 12.10
N THR A 131 -3.36 14.99 10.94
CA THR A 131 -4.11 15.13 9.68
C THR A 131 -5.32 14.20 9.57
N LEU A 132 -5.38 13.13 10.35
CA LEU A 132 -6.48 12.15 10.30
C LEU A 132 -7.73 12.63 11.05
N ASN A 133 -8.91 12.21 10.61
CA ASN A 133 -10.19 12.54 11.24
C ASN A 133 -10.87 11.29 11.85
N LYS A 134 -12.09 11.45 12.37
CA LYS A 134 -12.83 10.37 13.05
C LYS A 134 -13.22 9.18 12.15
N ASN A 135 -13.20 9.37 10.83
CA ASN A 135 -13.54 8.35 9.85
C ASN A 135 -12.30 7.53 9.43
N ASP A 136 -11.09 8.06 9.69
CA ASP A 136 -9.84 7.36 9.40
C ASP A 136 -9.39 6.49 10.57
N ARG A 137 -8.65 5.44 10.24
CA ARG A 137 -8.09 4.54 11.25
C ARG A 137 -6.57 4.51 11.18
N LEU A 138 -5.95 4.47 12.36
CA LEU A 138 -4.49 4.41 12.49
C LEU A 138 -4.06 3.22 13.35
N GLY A 139 -3.28 2.33 12.75
CA GLY A 139 -2.53 1.28 13.42
C GLY A 139 -1.06 1.67 13.59
N ILE A 140 -0.40 1.12 14.60
CA ILE A 140 1.02 1.31 14.86
C ILE A 140 1.66 -0.04 15.13
N VAL A 141 2.66 -0.36 14.32
CA VAL A 141 3.60 -1.45 14.49
C VAL A 141 4.97 -0.85 14.74
N THR A 142 5.71 -1.42 15.68
CA THR A 142 7.14 -1.11 15.86
C THR A 142 7.96 -2.34 15.58
N PHE A 143 9.14 -2.18 14.99
CA PHE A 143 10.04 -3.29 14.75
C PHE A 143 11.47 -2.97 15.19
N SER A 144 12.10 -3.95 15.84
CA SER A 144 13.54 -4.01 16.07
C SER A 144 14.05 -5.41 15.68
N TYR A 145 14.51 -6.22 16.63
CA TYR A 145 14.75 -7.66 16.42
C TYR A 145 13.44 -8.40 16.13
N THR A 146 12.37 -8.01 16.81
CA THR A 146 11.01 -8.50 16.57
C THR A 146 10.10 -7.35 16.17
N ALA A 147 9.06 -7.67 15.39
CA ALA A 147 7.98 -6.75 15.13
C ALA A 147 6.82 -7.01 16.10
N ARG A 148 6.15 -5.94 16.51
CA ARG A 148 5.01 -6.00 17.42
C ARG A 148 3.97 -4.96 17.05
N CYS A 149 2.70 -5.36 17.08
CA CYS A 149 1.59 -4.42 17.05
C CYS A 149 1.49 -3.67 18.39
N MET A 150 1.71 -2.36 18.37
CA MET A 150 1.46 -1.47 19.52
C MET A 150 0.03 -0.95 19.57
N GLN A 151 -0.63 -0.90 18.40
CA GLN A 151 -2.00 -0.44 18.24
C GLN A 151 -2.62 -1.03 16.97
N ASN A 152 -3.73 -1.74 17.13
CA ASN A 152 -4.58 -2.13 15.99
C ASN A 152 -5.23 -0.89 15.35
N LEU A 153 -5.78 -1.04 14.15
CA LEU A 153 -6.52 0.01 13.46
C LEU A 153 -7.72 0.48 14.30
N ILE A 154 -7.65 1.71 14.81
CA ILE A 154 -8.74 2.36 15.56
C ILE A 154 -9.09 3.71 14.94
N PRO A 155 -10.36 4.17 15.02
CA PRO A 155 -10.75 5.48 14.47
C PRO A 155 -10.06 6.66 15.16
N MET A 156 -9.62 7.68 14.42
CA MET A 156 -8.87 8.84 14.96
C MET A 156 -9.77 9.92 15.57
N THR A 157 -10.61 9.50 16.54
CA THR A 157 -11.36 10.41 17.41
C THR A 157 -10.42 11.24 18.30
N LYS A 158 -10.88 12.39 18.83
CA LYS A 158 -10.09 13.23 19.76
C LYS A 158 -9.52 12.46 20.95
N ARG A 159 -10.26 11.47 21.47
CA ARG A 159 -9.80 10.60 22.57
C ARG A 159 -8.70 9.65 22.10
N ASN A 160 -8.92 8.99 20.97
CA ASN A 160 -7.97 8.02 20.41
C ASN A 160 -6.68 8.72 19.99
N LYS A 161 -6.74 9.92 19.39
CA LYS A 161 -5.54 10.73 19.08
C LYS A 161 -4.67 10.96 20.32
N LYS A 162 -5.26 11.40 21.43
CA LYS A 162 -4.50 11.58 22.69
C LYS A 162 -3.88 10.27 23.20
N SER A 163 -4.59 9.15 23.08
CA SER A 163 -4.05 7.85 23.48
C SER A 163 -2.91 7.39 22.55
N THR A 164 -3.07 7.58 21.24
CA THR A 164 -2.07 7.24 20.23
C THR A 164 -0.81 8.07 20.43
N SER A 165 -0.94 9.38 20.67
CA SER A 165 0.20 10.25 20.95
C SER A 165 1.00 9.75 22.16
N LYS A 166 0.34 9.39 23.27
CA LYS A 166 1.04 8.83 24.44
C LYS A 166 1.79 7.52 24.12
N LYS A 167 1.24 6.68 23.24
CA LYS A 167 1.93 5.47 22.78
C LYS A 167 3.19 5.81 21.98
N LEU A 168 3.10 6.77 21.05
CA LEU A 168 4.26 7.26 20.29
C LEU A 168 5.35 7.82 21.23
N ASP A 169 4.96 8.56 22.27
CA ASP A 169 5.90 9.11 23.26
C ASP A 169 6.67 8.02 24.01
N SER A 170 6.03 6.87 24.23
CA SER A 170 6.62 5.73 24.96
C SER A 170 7.63 4.91 24.15
N ILE A 171 7.72 5.12 22.84
CA ILE A 171 8.62 4.38 21.97
C ILE A 171 10.07 4.71 22.32
N LYS A 172 10.92 3.69 22.42
CA LYS A 172 12.36 3.83 22.69
C LYS A 172 13.16 2.98 21.70
N PRO A 173 14.38 3.41 21.33
CA PRO A 173 15.27 2.59 20.51
C PRO A 173 15.64 1.29 21.21
N ASP A 174 15.74 0.21 20.46
CA ASP A 174 16.10 -1.13 20.91
C ASP A 174 16.56 -2.02 19.73
N GLY A 175 17.40 -3.01 20.01
CA GLY A 175 17.68 -4.11 19.08
C GLY A 175 18.31 -3.74 17.73
N MET A 176 17.98 -4.54 16.71
CA MET A 176 18.47 -4.47 15.32
C MET A 176 17.31 -4.13 14.37
N THR A 177 17.48 -4.26 13.05
CA THR A 177 16.51 -3.80 12.04
C THR A 177 15.84 -4.97 11.32
N ASN A 178 14.71 -5.49 11.84
CA ASN A 178 13.89 -6.51 11.17
C ASN A 178 12.74 -5.87 10.37
N LEU A 179 13.10 -5.25 9.25
CA LEU A 179 12.15 -4.56 8.37
C LEU A 179 11.07 -5.50 7.82
N TRP A 180 11.46 -6.71 7.39
CA TRP A 180 10.52 -7.68 6.84
C TRP A 180 9.46 -8.09 7.87
N GLY A 181 9.88 -8.38 9.10
CA GLY A 181 8.96 -8.66 10.20
C GLY A 181 8.01 -7.50 10.47
N GLY A 182 8.51 -6.25 10.39
CA GLY A 182 7.69 -5.05 10.52
C GLY A 182 6.59 -4.97 9.45
N ILE A 183 6.94 -5.22 8.19
CA ILE A 183 5.98 -5.21 7.07
C ILE A 183 4.97 -6.35 7.22
N GLN A 184 5.42 -7.57 7.55
CA GLN A 184 4.52 -8.72 7.76
C GLN A 184 3.52 -8.47 8.89
N GLU A 185 3.98 -7.89 10.00
CA GLU A 185 3.11 -7.55 11.13
C GLU A 185 2.12 -6.44 10.74
N GLY A 186 2.55 -5.44 9.97
CA GLY A 186 1.67 -4.41 9.44
C GLY A 186 0.57 -4.96 8.52
N LEU A 187 0.91 -5.92 7.65
CA LEU A 187 -0.07 -6.62 6.80
C LEU A 187 -1.03 -7.48 7.64
N ARG A 188 -0.56 -8.11 8.72
CA ARG A 188 -1.42 -8.84 9.65
C ARG A 188 -2.48 -7.93 10.27
N VAL A 189 -2.11 -6.71 10.69
CA VAL A 189 -3.05 -5.73 11.25
C VAL A 189 -4.18 -5.39 10.26
N PHE A 190 -3.88 -5.30 8.95
CA PHE A 190 -4.92 -5.12 7.93
C PHE A 190 -5.83 -6.33 7.81
N ASN A 191 -5.27 -7.54 7.80
CA ASN A 191 -6.05 -8.78 7.68
C ASN A 191 -7.01 -8.96 8.87
N GLU A 192 -6.57 -8.64 10.08
CA GLU A 192 -7.42 -8.68 11.29
C GLU A 192 -8.55 -7.64 11.23
N ALA A 193 -8.32 -6.50 10.58
CA ALA A 193 -9.29 -5.44 10.41
C ALA A 193 -10.19 -5.60 9.17
N ALA A 194 -9.97 -6.61 8.32
CA ALA A 194 -10.65 -6.79 7.04
C ALA A 194 -12.18 -6.86 7.18
N ALA A 195 -12.67 -7.55 8.22
CA ALA A 195 -14.11 -7.66 8.51
C ALA A 195 -14.76 -6.32 8.91
N SER A 196 -13.96 -5.33 9.29
CA SER A 196 -14.41 -3.98 9.66
C SER A 196 -14.02 -2.93 8.62
N SER A 197 -13.56 -3.34 7.44
CA SER A 197 -13.22 -2.40 6.36
C SER A 197 -14.47 -1.89 5.66
N ASN A 198 -14.66 -0.57 5.68
CA ASN A 198 -15.84 0.09 5.10
C ASN A 198 -15.52 0.75 3.75
N GLY A 199 -14.60 0.15 2.97
CA GLY A 199 -14.11 0.75 1.72
C GLY A 199 -13.05 1.85 1.96
N SER A 200 -12.46 1.91 3.15
CA SER A 200 -11.32 2.78 3.44
C SER A 200 -10.12 2.40 2.58
N VAL A 201 -9.33 3.38 2.15
CA VAL A 201 -8.10 3.15 1.38
C VAL A 201 -6.99 2.68 2.32
N PRO A 202 -6.44 1.46 2.16
CA PRO A 202 -5.36 0.97 3.01
C PRO A 202 -4.02 1.56 2.59
N ALA A 203 -3.19 1.95 3.56
CA ALA A 203 -1.82 2.40 3.33
C ALA A 203 -0.88 1.90 4.44
N LEU A 204 0.18 1.19 4.05
CA LEU A 204 1.25 0.80 4.96
C LEU A 204 2.43 1.77 4.75
N ILE A 205 2.79 2.51 5.80
CA ILE A 205 3.88 3.51 5.75
C ILE A 205 4.99 3.04 6.67
N VAL A 206 6.16 2.76 6.09
CA VAL A 206 7.36 2.41 6.85
C VAL A 206 8.18 3.66 7.14
N LEU A 207 8.60 3.83 8.38
CA LEU A 207 9.48 4.91 8.82
C LEU A 207 10.78 4.31 9.38
N THR A 208 11.89 4.48 8.67
CA THR A 208 13.22 3.89 8.99
C THR A 208 14.33 4.83 8.50
N ASP A 209 15.51 4.74 9.10
CA ASP A 209 16.74 5.38 8.64
C ASP A 209 17.48 4.59 7.55
N GLY A 210 17.03 3.36 7.27
CA GLY A 210 17.50 2.54 6.16
C GLY A 210 18.82 1.82 6.40
N GLU A 211 19.37 1.81 7.63
CA GLU A 211 20.54 1.00 7.95
C GLU A 211 20.17 -0.49 8.03
N PRO A 212 20.55 -1.33 7.04
CA PRO A 212 20.16 -2.73 7.02
C PRO A 212 21.06 -3.50 8.00
N ASN A 213 20.50 -3.84 9.15
CA ASN A 213 21.25 -4.49 10.23
C ASN A 213 20.86 -5.96 10.42
N HIS A 214 20.25 -6.62 9.43
CA HIS A 214 19.86 -8.03 9.49
C HIS A 214 20.57 -8.80 8.37
N MET A 215 21.43 -9.75 8.76
CA MET A 215 21.97 -10.81 7.90
C MET A 215 21.21 -12.10 8.16
#